data_AF-A0A9W9BNL2-F1
#
_entry.id   AF-A0A9W9BNL2-F1
#
_cell.length_a   1.000
_cell.length_b   1.000
_cell.length_c   1.000
_cell.angle_alpha   90.00
_cell.angle_beta   90.00
_cell.angle_gamma   90.00
#
_symmetry.space_group_name_H-M   'P 1'
#
loop_
_entity.id
_entity.type
_entity.pdbx_description
1 polymer ?
#
loop_
_entity_poly.entity_id
_entity_poly.type
_entity_poly.pdbx_seq_one_letter_code
_entity_poly.pdbx_strand_id
1 'polypeptide(L)'
;MTSSSWDPANLLQITDDLRSRSGEISCLGITKHGARCRWDVLEPNLSEVRPLLRDMSQVKPESITAETLRKLARLCLCPKFHSHQAEQFVYHWTAVLKTATQHHKKLLEDNNSPSSDTVQTLEHRLAFKQRECEDLEKKLDREIVSNTRLSDEWREKSSEMTTEITHLKHQIDEHEHHILTAVQAMLDQKKAAQTLIEQRKEESANRDKAERENTILQSKLKASQDKLKRVREENENLIEELATVVESNDVEMKSCQDEIDQLKATERDLTKERDAGDAMLQQYRAQIAKQLAQNTLLDDRIASLEAAQARLEASIASCWVHAFWGWTSRFKGRRNGSGHLGGKTEEIALKTYA
;
A
#
# COMPACT_ATOMS: atom_id res chain seq x y z
N MET A 1 -63.13 97.64 14.70
CA MET A 1 -63.57 97.61 16.11
C MET A 1 -64.31 96.30 16.33
N THR A 2 -63.61 95.29 16.84
CA THR A 2 -64.22 93.99 17.19
C THR A 2 -65.05 94.21 18.45
N SER A 3 -66.36 94.33 18.31
CA SER A 3 -67.28 94.23 19.44
C SER A 3 -66.99 92.90 20.14
N SER A 4 -66.54 92.97 21.40
CA SER A 4 -66.27 91.80 22.24
C SER A 4 -67.58 91.01 22.43
N SER A 5 -67.93 90.15 21.46
CA SER A 5 -69.08 89.26 21.55
C SER A 5 -68.73 88.21 22.60
N TRP A 6 -69.37 88.29 23.76
CA TRP A 6 -69.24 87.27 24.79
C TRP A 6 -70.08 86.05 24.39
N ASP A 7 -69.65 84.88 24.82
CA ASP A 7 -70.33 83.62 24.54
C ASP A 7 -71.22 83.22 25.73
N PRO A 8 -72.55 83.42 25.66
CA PRO A 8 -73.45 83.06 26.75
C PRO A 8 -73.54 81.55 26.99
N ALA A 9 -73.29 80.73 25.97
CA ALA A 9 -73.35 79.28 26.14
C ALA A 9 -72.20 78.80 27.03
N ASN A 10 -70.98 79.28 26.75
CA ASN A 10 -69.79 78.95 27.52
C ASN A 10 -69.81 79.62 28.91
N LEU A 11 -70.12 80.92 28.97
CA LEU A 11 -70.13 81.65 30.25
C LEU A 11 -71.15 81.07 31.24
N LEU A 12 -72.33 80.64 30.76
CA LEU A 12 -73.37 80.04 31.59
C LEU A 12 -73.24 78.50 31.71
N GLN A 13 -72.19 77.91 31.12
CA GLN A 13 -71.88 76.47 31.12
C GLN A 13 -73.02 75.60 30.57
N ILE A 14 -73.73 76.11 29.56
CA ILE A 14 -74.88 75.43 28.94
C ILE A 14 -74.40 74.30 28.04
N THR A 15 -73.28 74.47 27.36
CA THR A 15 -72.59 73.42 26.60
C THR A 15 -71.51 72.77 27.47
N ASP A 16 -71.41 71.44 27.41
CA ASP A 16 -70.29 70.70 28.02
C ASP A 16 -69.19 70.56 26.97
N ASP A 17 -68.24 71.50 27.00
CA ASP A 17 -67.25 71.79 25.95
C ASP A 17 -66.18 70.71 25.71
N LEU A 18 -66.22 69.57 26.40
CA LEU A 18 -65.18 68.54 26.28
C LEU A 18 -65.68 67.16 25.82
N ARG A 19 -66.99 66.90 25.76
CA ARG A 19 -67.51 65.55 25.41
C ARG A 19 -68.72 65.51 24.47
N SER A 20 -69.38 66.64 24.22
CA SER A 20 -70.63 66.65 23.43
C SER A 20 -70.31 66.83 21.95
N ARG A 21 -70.85 65.95 21.09
CA ARG A 21 -70.79 66.14 19.63
C ARG A 21 -71.49 67.47 19.32
N SER A 22 -70.85 68.27 18.47
CA SER A 22 -71.19 69.64 18.11
C SER A 22 -72.70 69.97 18.21
N GLY A 23 -73.11 70.61 19.31
CA GLY A 23 -74.43 71.23 19.45
C GLY A 23 -75.47 70.51 20.31
N GLU A 24 -75.15 69.38 20.95
CA GLU A 24 -76.04 68.72 21.92
C GLU A 24 -76.03 69.46 23.28
N ILE A 25 -77.21 69.89 23.75
CA ILE A 25 -77.36 70.52 25.08
C ILE A 25 -77.97 69.48 26.02
N SER A 26 -77.20 69.07 27.03
CA SER A 26 -77.67 68.17 28.08
C SER A 26 -78.32 68.96 29.22
N CYS A 27 -79.25 68.31 29.90
CA CYS A 27 -79.97 68.86 31.04
C CYS A 27 -78.99 69.40 32.08
N LEU A 28 -79.17 70.66 32.49
CA LEU A 28 -78.29 71.28 33.49
C LEU A 28 -78.48 70.75 34.90
N GLY A 29 -79.61 70.09 35.15
CA GLY A 29 -80.03 69.69 36.49
C GLY A 29 -78.98 68.86 37.21
N ILE A 30 -78.80 69.11 38.50
CA ILE A 30 -77.87 68.39 39.35
C ILE A 30 -78.61 67.22 39.99
N THR A 31 -78.09 66.02 39.76
CA THR A 31 -78.60 64.79 40.39
C THR A 31 -78.28 64.77 41.87
N LYS A 32 -78.91 63.88 42.64
CA LYS A 32 -78.62 63.67 44.08
C LYS A 32 -77.14 63.39 44.41
N HIS A 33 -76.35 62.98 43.42
CA HIS A 33 -74.92 62.69 43.55
C HIS A 33 -74.04 63.89 43.20
N GLY A 34 -74.61 65.08 43.00
CA GLY A 34 -73.85 66.29 42.63
C GLY A 34 -73.38 66.34 41.18
N ALA A 35 -73.67 65.30 40.37
CA ALA A 35 -73.32 65.27 38.95
C ALA A 35 -74.42 65.89 38.07
N ARG A 36 -74.02 66.55 36.98
CA ARG A 36 -74.92 67.08 35.94
C ARG A 36 -75.72 65.95 35.28
N CYS A 37 -77.00 66.21 35.04
CA CYS A 37 -77.89 65.29 34.37
C CYS A 37 -77.43 65.04 32.94
N ARG A 38 -77.27 63.78 32.57
CA ARG A 38 -76.84 63.37 31.22
C ARG A 38 -78.01 63.16 30.25
N TRP A 39 -79.21 63.62 30.61
CA TRP A 39 -80.34 63.52 29.71
C TRP A 39 -80.30 64.66 28.72
N ASP A 40 -80.36 64.33 27.45
CA ASP A 40 -80.44 65.34 26.39
C ASP A 40 -81.75 66.10 26.51
N VAL A 41 -81.66 67.41 26.33
CA VAL A 41 -82.84 68.26 26.24
C VAL A 41 -83.57 67.91 24.94
N LEU A 42 -84.87 67.67 25.01
CA LEU A 42 -85.67 67.27 23.84
C LEU A 42 -85.62 68.37 22.75
N GLU A 43 -85.62 67.96 21.49
CA GLU A 43 -85.51 68.83 20.31
C GLU A 43 -86.44 70.07 20.32
N PRO A 44 -87.70 70.02 20.80
CA PRO A 44 -88.56 71.20 20.89
C PRO A 44 -87.93 72.31 21.74
N ASN A 45 -87.31 71.97 22.87
CA ASN A 45 -86.64 72.94 23.74
C ASN A 45 -85.32 73.41 23.12
N LEU A 46 -84.57 72.53 22.44
CA LEU A 46 -83.32 72.91 21.76
C LEU A 46 -83.53 73.98 20.67
N SER A 47 -84.65 73.86 19.95
CA SER A 47 -85.05 74.83 18.91
C SER A 47 -85.31 76.24 19.48
N GLU A 48 -85.63 76.35 20.77
CA GLU A 48 -85.83 77.62 21.47
C GLU A 48 -84.59 78.12 22.22
N VAL A 49 -83.76 77.21 22.76
CA VAL A 49 -82.53 77.58 23.49
C VAL A 49 -81.53 78.26 22.57
N ARG A 50 -81.31 77.72 21.36
CA ARG A 50 -80.29 78.25 20.44
C ARG A 50 -80.56 79.69 19.98
N PRO A 51 -81.78 80.07 19.57
CA PRO A 51 -82.12 81.47 19.30
C PRO A 51 -81.95 82.35 20.54
N LEU A 52 -82.38 81.89 21.72
CA LEU A 52 -82.29 82.67 22.95
C LEU A 52 -80.84 82.98 23.33
N LEU A 53 -79.92 82.01 23.19
CA LEU A 53 -78.49 82.21 23.40
C LEU A 53 -77.87 83.14 22.35
N ARG A 54 -78.32 83.05 21.10
CA ARG A 54 -77.87 83.97 20.05
C ARG A 54 -78.31 85.40 20.34
N ASP A 55 -79.54 85.60 20.80
CA ASP A 55 -80.04 86.93 21.14
C ASP A 55 -79.28 87.51 22.35
N MET A 56 -78.97 86.66 23.34
CA MET A 56 -78.15 87.03 24.49
C MET A 56 -76.73 87.45 24.10
N SER A 57 -76.10 86.82 23.10
CA SER A 57 -74.74 87.18 22.68
C SER A 57 -74.64 88.53 21.96
N GLN A 58 -75.76 89.05 21.45
CA GLN A 58 -75.83 90.35 20.79
C GLN A 58 -76.00 91.52 21.77
N VAL A 59 -76.42 91.24 23.00
CA VAL A 59 -76.63 92.25 24.03
C VAL A 59 -75.56 92.15 25.09
N LYS A 60 -75.30 93.22 25.85
CA LYS A 60 -74.26 93.15 26.90
C LYS A 60 -74.75 92.30 28.08
N PRO A 61 -73.87 91.62 28.82
CA PRO A 61 -74.23 90.80 29.98
C PRO A 61 -75.15 91.50 30.99
N GLU A 62 -75.00 92.82 31.16
CA GLU A 62 -75.77 93.64 32.12
C GLU A 62 -77.23 93.84 31.71
N SER A 63 -77.54 93.68 30.43
CA SER A 63 -78.88 93.92 29.87
C SER A 63 -79.78 92.68 29.88
N ILE A 64 -79.25 91.53 30.30
CA ILE A 64 -80.02 90.29 30.41
C ILE A 64 -80.89 90.33 31.66
N THR A 65 -82.20 90.14 31.46
CA THR A 65 -83.16 90.12 32.55
C THR A 65 -83.23 88.74 33.23
N ALA A 66 -83.64 88.72 34.50
CA ALA A 66 -83.91 87.46 35.21
C ALA A 66 -84.99 86.61 34.53
N GLU A 67 -85.93 87.22 33.80
CA GLU A 67 -86.95 86.50 33.05
C GLU A 67 -86.37 85.76 31.85
N THR A 68 -85.42 86.38 31.14
CA THR A 68 -84.66 85.75 30.06
C THR A 68 -83.89 84.52 30.58
N LEU A 69 -83.23 84.65 31.74
CA LEU A 69 -82.53 83.53 32.39
C LEU A 69 -83.49 82.44 32.85
N ARG A 70 -84.66 82.80 33.37
CA ARG A 70 -85.69 81.84 33.81
C ARG A 70 -86.24 81.04 32.64
N LYS A 71 -86.51 81.70 31.51
CA LYS A 71 -86.89 81.04 30.26
C LYS A 71 -85.80 80.06 29.83
N LEU A 72 -84.55 80.50 29.79
CA LEU A 72 -83.41 79.67 29.42
C LEU A 72 -83.23 78.46 30.35
N ALA A 73 -83.33 78.66 31.67
CA ALA A 73 -83.18 77.59 32.65
C ALA A 73 -84.26 76.51 32.49
N ARG A 74 -85.53 76.92 32.28
CA ARG A 74 -86.62 75.97 32.05
C ARG A 74 -86.42 75.12 30.80
N LEU A 75 -85.92 75.73 29.72
CA LEU A 75 -85.68 75.01 28.47
C LEU A 75 -84.50 74.04 28.60
N CYS A 76 -83.49 74.38 29.39
CA CYS A 76 -82.29 73.57 29.62
C CYS A 76 -82.43 72.51 30.73
N LEU A 77 -83.61 72.34 31.34
CA LEU A 77 -83.86 71.37 32.41
C LEU A 77 -84.87 70.32 31.96
N CYS A 78 -84.62 69.05 32.28
CA CYS A 78 -85.55 67.99 31.95
C CYS A 78 -86.86 68.18 32.76
N PRO A 79 -88.04 68.23 32.12
CA PRO A 79 -89.29 68.60 32.79
C PRO A 79 -89.67 67.67 33.95
N LYS A 80 -89.32 66.39 33.81
CA LYS A 80 -89.73 65.31 34.73
C LYS A 80 -88.98 65.30 36.05
N PHE A 81 -87.70 65.69 36.07
CA PHE A 81 -86.85 65.48 37.25
C PHE A 81 -86.18 66.74 37.78
N HIS A 82 -85.89 67.74 36.95
CA HIS A 82 -85.07 68.89 37.36
C HIS A 82 -85.72 70.25 37.13
N SER A 83 -87.00 70.30 36.74
CA SER A 83 -87.74 71.57 36.53
C SER A 83 -87.77 72.48 37.77
N HIS A 84 -87.75 71.90 38.98
CA HIS A 84 -87.70 72.63 40.25
C HIS A 84 -86.36 73.36 40.49
N GLN A 85 -85.30 73.03 39.74
CA GLN A 85 -83.99 73.66 39.90
C GLN A 85 -83.84 74.96 39.08
N ALA A 86 -84.86 75.34 38.29
CA ALA A 86 -84.78 76.50 37.40
C ALA A 86 -84.37 77.79 38.11
N GLU A 87 -85.00 78.13 39.25
CA GLU A 87 -84.66 79.35 40.00
C GLU A 87 -83.23 79.31 40.58
N GLN A 88 -82.72 78.12 40.91
CA GLN A 88 -81.35 77.95 41.39
C GLN A 88 -80.33 78.30 40.29
N PHE A 89 -80.58 77.85 39.05
CA PHE A 89 -79.75 78.23 37.90
C PHE A 89 -79.86 79.71 37.57
N VAL A 90 -81.06 80.31 37.65
CA VAL A 90 -81.24 81.75 37.46
C VAL A 90 -80.41 82.55 38.46
N TYR A 91 -80.44 82.17 39.74
CA TYR A 91 -79.64 82.82 40.78
C TYR A 91 -78.14 82.69 40.50
N HIS A 92 -77.68 81.49 40.16
CA HIS A 92 -76.28 81.23 39.83
C HIS A 92 -75.81 82.04 38.61
N TRP A 93 -76.57 81.98 37.52
CA TRP A 93 -76.25 82.70 36.28
C TRP A 93 -76.28 84.22 36.46
N THR A 94 -77.18 84.75 37.28
CA THR A 94 -77.18 86.18 37.61
C THR A 94 -75.89 86.58 38.32
N ALA A 95 -75.38 85.76 39.24
CA ALA A 95 -74.10 86.00 39.91
C ALA A 95 -72.93 85.93 38.92
N VAL A 96 -72.90 84.92 38.04
CA VAL A 96 -71.88 84.77 36.99
C VAL A 96 -71.84 86.00 36.08
N LEU A 97 -72.99 86.48 35.60
CA LEU A 97 -73.08 87.68 34.76
C LEU A 97 -72.58 88.93 35.50
N LYS A 98 -72.88 89.07 36.79
CA LYS A 98 -72.39 90.19 37.61
C LYS A 98 -70.86 90.16 37.76
N THR A 99 -70.29 88.99 38.01
CA THR A 99 -68.83 88.83 38.10
C THR A 99 -68.15 89.10 36.75
N ALA A 100 -68.71 88.58 35.66
CA ALA A 100 -68.19 88.83 34.31
C ALA A 100 -68.21 90.33 33.96
N THR A 101 -69.30 91.02 34.33
CA THR A 101 -69.44 92.48 34.19
C THR A 101 -68.36 93.24 34.97
N GLN A 102 -68.14 92.87 36.24
CA GLN A 102 -67.12 93.51 37.08
C GLN A 102 -65.69 93.28 36.55
N HIS A 103 -65.40 92.07 36.07
CA HIS A 103 -64.11 91.74 35.49
C HIS A 103 -63.85 92.54 34.20
N HIS A 104 -64.87 92.65 33.33
CA HIS A 104 -64.77 93.48 32.12
C HIS A 104 -64.54 94.96 32.46
N LYS A 105 -65.24 95.48 33.47
CA LYS A 105 -65.04 96.86 33.95
C LYS A 105 -63.63 97.09 34.51
N LYS A 106 -63.12 96.15 35.30
CA LYS A 106 -61.78 96.24 35.90
C LYS A 106 -60.66 96.20 34.84
N LEU A 107 -60.78 95.37 33.80
CA LEU A 107 -59.83 95.35 32.69
C LEU A 107 -59.79 96.67 31.89
N LEU A 108 -60.92 97.38 31.81
CA LEU A 108 -60.98 98.70 31.17
C LEU A 108 -60.37 99.80 32.07
N GLU A 109 -60.40 99.62 33.39
CA GLU A 109 -59.79 100.53 34.37
C GLU A 109 -58.26 100.29 34.47
N ASP A 110 -57.78 99.04 34.46
CA ASP A 110 -56.35 98.69 34.55
C ASP A 110 -55.55 99.06 33.28
N ASN A 111 -56.19 99.14 32.11
CA ASN A 111 -55.54 99.58 30.86
C ASN A 111 -55.31 101.10 30.73
N ASN A 112 -55.84 101.91 31.66
CA ASN A 112 -55.75 103.38 31.61
C ASN A 112 -54.74 103.99 32.60
N SER A 113 -53.88 103.20 33.25
CA SER A 113 -52.84 103.70 34.16
C SER A 113 -51.42 103.49 33.60
N PRO A 114 -50.71 104.57 33.17
CA PRO A 114 -49.34 104.45 32.70
C PRO A 114 -48.36 104.54 33.89
N SER A 115 -47.99 103.41 34.49
CA SER A 115 -46.91 103.37 35.48
C SER A 115 -45.55 103.17 34.78
N SER A 116 -44.90 104.29 34.44
CA SER A 116 -43.58 104.37 33.80
C SER A 116 -42.48 103.55 34.51
N ASP A 117 -42.59 103.33 35.82
CA ASP A 117 -41.60 102.60 36.62
C ASP A 117 -41.63 101.08 36.35
N THR A 118 -42.81 100.54 35.99
CA THR A 118 -42.94 99.11 35.65
C THR A 118 -42.29 98.81 34.31
N VAL A 119 -42.37 99.74 33.36
CA VAL A 119 -41.76 99.63 32.04
C VAL A 119 -40.23 99.64 32.16
N GLN A 120 -39.65 100.59 32.89
CA GLN A 120 -38.19 100.64 33.13
C GLN A 120 -37.66 99.39 33.84
N THR A 121 -38.40 98.86 34.82
CA THR A 121 -38.00 97.64 35.55
C THR A 121 -37.99 96.42 34.61
N LEU A 122 -38.97 96.33 33.72
CA LEU A 122 -39.06 95.27 32.73
C LEU A 122 -37.97 95.38 31.67
N GLU A 123 -37.65 96.59 31.19
CA GLU A 123 -36.55 96.84 30.26
C GLU A 123 -35.20 96.41 30.84
N HIS A 124 -34.92 96.76 32.10
CA HIS A 124 -33.69 96.32 32.78
C HIS A 124 -33.63 94.80 32.94
N ARG A 125 -34.74 94.16 33.31
CA ARG A 125 -34.83 92.68 33.38
C ARG A 125 -34.62 92.03 32.02
N LEU A 126 -35.20 92.61 30.96
CA LEU A 126 -35.08 92.09 29.60
C LEU A 126 -33.64 92.21 29.11
N ALA A 127 -32.98 93.35 29.33
CA ALA A 127 -31.56 93.54 29.03
C ALA A 127 -30.66 92.58 29.83
N PHE A 128 -30.96 92.33 31.11
CA PHE A 128 -30.23 91.34 31.92
C PHE A 128 -30.38 89.94 31.36
N LYS A 129 -31.61 89.52 31.01
CA LYS A 129 -31.88 88.22 30.40
C LYS A 129 -31.25 88.08 29.01
N GLN A 130 -31.21 89.15 28.23
CA GLN A 130 -30.52 89.17 26.94
C GLN A 130 -29.03 88.83 27.11
N ARG A 131 -28.34 89.47 28.07
CA ARG A 131 -26.93 89.16 28.36
C ARG A 131 -26.73 87.74 28.88
N GLU A 132 -27.66 87.24 29.70
CA GLU A 132 -27.62 85.85 30.18
C GLU A 132 -27.78 84.86 29.02
N CYS A 133 -28.68 85.14 28.07
CA CYS A 133 -28.82 84.37 26.84
C CYS A 133 -27.53 84.38 26.00
N GLU A 134 -26.92 85.55 25.79
CA GLU A 134 -25.65 85.66 25.04
C GLU A 134 -24.50 84.91 25.72
N ASP A 135 -24.41 84.91 27.05
CA ASP A 135 -23.39 84.15 27.78
C ASP A 135 -23.64 82.64 27.70
N LEU A 136 -24.90 82.21 27.77
CA LEU A 136 -25.29 80.81 27.59
C LEU A 136 -25.04 80.33 26.16
N GLU A 137 -25.33 81.13 25.14
CA GLU A 137 -25.00 80.84 23.74
C GLU A 137 -23.48 80.65 23.57
N LYS A 138 -22.67 81.57 24.09
CA LYS A 138 -21.20 81.44 24.06
C LYS A 138 -20.68 80.22 24.81
N LYS A 139 -21.37 79.76 25.85
CA LYS A 139 -21.03 78.51 26.56
C LYS A 139 -21.42 77.29 25.74
N LEU A 140 -22.60 77.30 25.15
CA LEU A 140 -23.08 76.23 24.26
C LEU A 140 -22.15 76.07 23.06
N ASP A 141 -21.75 77.16 22.41
CA ASP A 141 -20.80 77.12 21.28
C ASP A 141 -19.45 76.53 21.68
N ARG A 142 -18.93 76.91 22.85
CA ARG A 142 -17.68 76.35 23.40
C ARG A 142 -17.80 74.86 23.64
N GLU A 143 -18.91 74.38 24.20
CA GLU A 143 -19.15 72.95 24.39
C GLU A 143 -19.34 72.20 23.08
N ILE A 144 -20.03 72.78 22.09
CA ILE A 144 -20.17 72.18 20.75
C ILE A 144 -18.79 72.00 20.12
N VAL A 145 -17.92 73.01 20.15
CA VAL A 145 -16.56 72.90 19.61
C VAL A 145 -15.74 71.88 20.38
N SER A 146 -15.80 71.89 21.72
CA SER A 146 -15.11 70.92 22.57
C SER A 146 -15.53 69.48 22.26
N ASN A 147 -16.84 69.23 22.17
CA ASN A 147 -17.40 67.90 21.90
C ASN A 147 -17.12 67.44 20.46
N THR A 148 -17.15 68.36 19.50
CA THR A 148 -16.75 68.07 18.11
C THR A 148 -15.29 67.61 18.06
N ARG A 149 -14.38 68.32 18.76
CA ARG A 149 -12.97 67.93 18.83
C ARG A 149 -12.79 66.55 19.45
N LEU A 150 -13.44 66.29 20.58
CA LEU A 150 -13.38 64.98 21.23
C LEU A 150 -13.96 63.88 20.32
N SER A 151 -15.06 64.14 19.61
CA SER A 151 -15.62 63.19 18.65
C SER A 151 -14.66 62.87 17.50
N ASP A 152 -13.90 63.85 17.02
CA ASP A 152 -12.90 63.64 15.96
C ASP A 152 -11.67 62.87 16.47
N GLU A 153 -11.20 63.18 17.68
CA GLU A 153 -10.14 62.40 18.36
C GLU A 153 -10.55 60.92 18.53
N TRP A 154 -11.79 60.65 18.96
CA TRP A 154 -12.32 59.28 19.06
C TRP A 154 -12.47 58.59 17.71
N ARG A 155 -12.86 59.34 16.67
CA ARG A 155 -12.97 58.82 15.30
C ARG A 155 -11.61 58.40 14.75
N GLU A 156 -10.59 59.25 14.91
CA GLU A 156 -9.22 58.96 14.49
C GLU A 156 -8.68 57.72 15.21
N LYS A 157 -8.82 57.67 16.55
CA LYS A 157 -8.40 56.53 17.35
C LYS A 157 -9.14 55.23 16.99
N SER A 158 -10.43 55.33 16.69
CA SER A 158 -11.21 54.18 16.20
C SER A 158 -10.74 53.71 14.83
N SER A 159 -10.34 54.64 13.95
CA SER A 159 -9.78 54.31 12.63
C SER A 159 -8.43 53.61 12.78
N GLU A 160 -7.55 54.12 13.63
CA GLU A 160 -6.23 53.52 13.94
C GLU A 160 -6.37 52.11 14.52
N MET A 161 -7.27 51.92 15.49
CA MET A 161 -7.52 50.58 16.04
C MET A 161 -8.10 49.62 14.99
N THR A 162 -8.92 50.13 14.06
CA THR A 162 -9.46 49.33 12.96
C THR A 162 -8.36 48.86 12.02
N THR A 163 -7.41 49.74 11.67
CA THR A 163 -6.28 49.34 10.81
C THR A 163 -5.38 48.33 11.51
N GLU A 164 -5.11 48.50 12.81
CA GLU A 164 -4.34 47.55 13.61
C GLU A 164 -5.03 46.17 13.68
N ILE A 165 -6.35 46.12 13.92
CA ILE A 165 -7.13 44.89 13.90
C ILE A 165 -7.05 44.21 12.53
N THR A 166 -7.16 44.95 11.43
CA THR A 166 -7.06 44.37 10.09
C THR A 166 -5.67 43.82 9.80
N HIS A 167 -4.62 44.50 10.29
CA HIS A 167 -3.25 44.06 10.14
C HIS A 167 -2.97 42.76 10.92
N LEU A 168 -3.38 42.71 12.19
CA LEU A 168 -3.22 41.51 13.01
C LEU A 168 -4.01 40.32 12.48
N LYS A 169 -5.22 40.54 11.95
CA LYS A 169 -5.99 39.49 11.27
C LYS A 169 -5.24 38.92 10.07
N HIS A 170 -4.68 39.80 9.24
CA HIS A 170 -3.90 39.37 8.09
C HIS A 170 -2.66 38.56 8.50
N GLN A 171 -1.95 38.97 9.55
CA GLN A 171 -0.82 38.19 10.08
C GLN A 171 -1.24 36.82 10.60
N ILE A 172 -2.39 36.72 11.29
CA ILE A 172 -2.92 35.44 11.76
C ILE A 172 -3.20 34.52 10.58
N ASP A 173 -3.88 35.01 9.54
CA ASP A 173 -4.20 34.24 8.34
C ASP A 173 -2.92 33.77 7.61
N GLU A 174 -1.90 34.63 7.54
CA GLU A 174 -0.59 34.29 6.95
C GLU A 174 0.14 33.21 7.76
N HIS A 175 0.16 33.34 9.10
CA HIS A 175 0.75 32.32 9.97
C HIS A 175 -0.02 30.99 9.92
N GLU A 176 -1.36 31.02 9.85
CA GLU A 176 -2.17 29.82 9.69
C GLU A 176 -1.86 29.10 8.37
N HIS A 177 -1.75 29.85 7.28
CA HIS A 177 -1.37 29.29 5.98
C HIS A 177 0.02 28.65 6.00
N HIS A 178 1.00 29.30 6.63
CA HIS A 178 2.35 28.74 6.79
C HIS A 178 2.36 27.46 7.63
N ILE A 179 1.60 27.43 8.74
CA ILE A 179 1.49 26.24 9.60
C ILE A 179 0.85 25.09 8.81
N LEU A 180 -0.24 25.32 8.09
CA LEU A 180 -0.91 24.29 7.28
C LEU A 180 0.04 23.72 6.23
N THR A 181 0.79 24.57 5.54
CA THR A 181 1.78 24.15 4.54
C THR A 181 2.91 23.32 5.17
N ALA A 182 3.43 23.75 6.32
CA ALA A 182 4.47 23.03 7.04
C ALA A 182 3.98 21.67 7.55
N VAL A 183 2.76 21.60 8.07
CA VAL A 183 2.14 20.34 8.52
C VAL A 183 1.98 19.37 7.35
N GLN A 184 1.53 19.85 6.18
CA GLN A 184 1.40 19.02 5.00
C GLN A 184 2.77 18.48 4.53
N ALA A 185 3.80 19.33 4.50
CA ALA A 185 5.16 18.92 4.18
C ALA A 185 5.70 17.85 5.17
N MET A 186 5.44 18.00 6.47
CA MET A 186 5.80 17.00 7.47
C MET A 186 5.04 15.67 7.29
N LEU A 187 3.77 15.72 6.90
CA LEU A 187 2.99 14.51 6.60
C LEU A 187 3.55 13.76 5.40
N ASP A 188 3.91 14.47 4.34
CA ASP A 188 4.48 13.88 3.13
C ASP A 188 5.89 13.33 3.41
N GLN A 189 6.70 14.04 4.19
CA GLN A 189 8.00 13.54 4.67
C GLN A 189 7.83 12.27 5.51
N LYS A 190 6.83 12.22 6.39
CA LYS A 190 6.55 11.02 7.20
C LYS A 190 6.14 9.83 6.34
N LYS A 191 5.32 10.03 5.30
CA LYS A 191 4.95 8.97 4.35
C LYS A 191 6.15 8.47 3.55
N ALA A 192 7.01 9.38 3.09
CA ALA A 192 8.24 9.02 2.39
C ALA A 192 9.19 8.21 3.29
N ALA A 193 9.39 8.64 4.54
CA ALA A 193 10.20 7.91 5.51
C ALA A 193 9.63 6.51 5.81
N GLN A 194 8.30 6.38 5.95
CA GLN A 194 7.64 5.09 6.16
C GLN A 194 7.89 4.13 4.99
N THR A 195 7.83 4.64 3.75
CA THR A 195 8.08 3.85 2.54
C THR A 195 9.52 3.35 2.49
N LEU A 196 10.50 4.21 2.82
CA LEU A 196 11.92 3.83 2.90
C LEU A 196 12.19 2.79 3.98
N ILE A 197 11.51 2.87 5.13
CA ILE A 197 11.61 1.85 6.19
C ILE A 197 11.15 0.50 5.67
N GLU A 198 10.02 0.45 4.94
CA GLU A 198 9.49 -0.81 4.42
C GLU A 198 10.39 -1.40 3.32
N GLN A 199 10.88 -0.56 2.40
CA GLN A 199 11.88 -0.96 1.40
C GLN A 199 13.14 -1.55 2.06
N ARG A 200 13.66 -0.91 3.12
CA ARG A 200 14.84 -1.42 3.83
C ARG A 200 14.57 -2.79 4.47
N LYS A 201 13.38 -3.03 5.01
CA LYS A 201 13.02 -4.34 5.56
C LYS A 201 12.99 -5.41 4.48
N GLU A 202 12.40 -5.10 3.32
CA GLU A 202 12.35 -6.01 2.18
C GLU A 202 13.77 -6.33 1.65
N GLU A 203 14.61 -5.30 1.48
CA GLU A 203 16.01 -5.46 1.11
C GLU A 203 16.80 -6.30 2.13
N SER A 204 16.55 -6.11 3.42
CA SER A 204 17.17 -6.92 4.49
C SER A 204 16.73 -8.39 4.39
N ALA A 205 15.44 -8.65 4.21
CA ALA A 205 14.92 -10.02 4.07
C ALA A 205 15.50 -10.71 2.82
N ASN A 206 15.62 -9.98 1.71
CA ASN A 206 16.24 -10.47 0.48
C ASN A 206 17.74 -10.74 0.67
N ARG A 207 18.45 -9.88 1.40
CA ARG A 207 19.86 -10.09 1.75
C ARG A 207 20.06 -11.34 2.60
N ASP A 208 19.24 -11.54 3.63
CA ASP A 208 19.29 -12.72 4.49
C ASP A 208 19.03 -14.01 3.68
N LYS A 209 18.09 -13.96 2.73
CA LYS A 209 17.82 -15.09 1.82
C LYS A 209 19.03 -15.40 0.93
N ALA A 210 19.61 -14.38 0.31
CA ALA A 210 20.80 -14.54 -0.53
C ALA A 210 22.01 -15.06 0.27
N GLU A 211 22.18 -14.63 1.51
CA GLU A 211 23.24 -15.11 2.39
C GLU A 211 23.05 -16.59 2.73
N ARG A 212 21.83 -17.02 3.07
CA ARG A 212 21.52 -18.45 3.25
C ARG A 212 21.82 -19.27 2.00
N GLU A 213 21.40 -18.80 0.83
CA GLU A 213 21.71 -19.48 -0.43
C GLU A 213 23.23 -19.56 -0.69
N ASN A 214 23.97 -18.50 -0.38
CA ASN A 214 25.43 -18.48 -0.49
C ASN A 214 26.09 -19.51 0.43
N THR A 215 25.68 -19.60 1.70
CA THR A 215 26.20 -20.61 2.63
C THR A 215 25.92 -22.05 2.15
N ILE A 216 24.73 -22.30 1.58
CA ILE A 216 24.40 -23.59 0.97
C ILE A 216 25.31 -23.88 -0.22
N LEU A 217 25.50 -22.92 -1.13
CA LEU A 217 26.35 -23.09 -2.30
C LEU A 217 27.82 -23.31 -1.91
N GLN A 218 28.34 -22.60 -0.91
CA GLN A 218 29.69 -22.82 -0.38
C GLN A 218 29.85 -24.24 0.18
N SER A 219 28.86 -24.73 0.93
CA SER A 219 28.90 -26.10 1.47
C SER A 219 28.91 -27.17 0.35
N LYS A 220 28.10 -26.96 -0.71
CA LYS A 220 28.08 -27.84 -1.90
C LYS A 220 29.38 -27.79 -2.67
N LEU A 221 29.94 -26.60 -2.86
CA LEU A 221 31.24 -26.42 -3.53
C LEU A 221 32.33 -27.16 -2.79
N LYS A 222 32.43 -26.98 -1.46
CA LYS A 222 33.39 -27.70 -0.62
C LYS A 222 33.22 -29.22 -0.72
N ALA A 223 31.99 -29.72 -0.62
CA ALA A 223 31.71 -31.14 -0.77
C ALA A 223 32.12 -31.69 -2.15
N SER A 224 31.94 -30.90 -3.22
CA SER A 224 32.38 -31.28 -4.56
C SER A 224 33.91 -31.26 -4.70
N GLN A 225 34.59 -30.31 -4.08
CA GLN A 225 36.05 -30.23 -4.02
C GLN A 225 36.63 -31.45 -3.27
N ASP A 226 36.07 -31.81 -2.13
CA ASP A 226 36.48 -32.99 -1.36
C ASP A 226 36.29 -34.30 -2.15
N LYS A 227 35.18 -34.40 -2.91
CA LYS A 227 34.94 -35.54 -3.81
C LYS A 227 35.99 -35.59 -4.93
N LEU A 228 36.28 -34.47 -5.58
CA LEU A 228 37.32 -34.40 -6.61
C LEU A 228 38.69 -34.76 -6.06
N LYS A 229 39.01 -34.32 -4.84
CA LYS A 229 40.27 -34.67 -4.18
C LYS A 229 40.40 -36.19 -3.98
N ARG A 230 39.36 -36.83 -3.44
CA ARG A 230 39.34 -38.30 -3.26
C ARG A 230 39.51 -39.04 -4.59
N VAL A 231 38.78 -38.64 -5.63
CA VAL A 231 38.91 -39.27 -6.96
C VAL A 231 40.32 -39.08 -7.54
N ARG A 232 40.98 -37.94 -7.29
CA ARG A 232 42.37 -37.73 -7.70
C ARG A 232 43.33 -38.65 -6.95
N GLU A 233 43.18 -38.74 -5.62
CA GLU A 233 43.98 -39.65 -4.78
C GLU A 233 43.78 -41.13 -5.21
N GLU A 234 42.54 -41.55 -5.49
CA GLU A 234 42.22 -42.88 -6.02
C GLU A 234 42.86 -43.14 -7.39
N ASN A 235 42.80 -42.17 -8.31
CA ASN A 235 43.45 -42.30 -9.62
C ASN A 235 44.98 -42.37 -9.51
N GLU A 236 45.59 -41.60 -8.62
CA GLU A 236 47.04 -41.66 -8.36
C GLU A 236 47.43 -43.04 -7.84
N ASN A 237 46.69 -43.59 -6.87
CA ASN A 237 46.91 -44.94 -6.37
C ASN A 237 46.76 -46.01 -7.47
N LEU A 238 45.71 -45.91 -8.30
CA LEU A 238 45.51 -46.84 -9.42
C LEU A 238 46.63 -46.75 -10.47
N ILE A 239 47.17 -45.55 -10.72
CA ILE A 239 48.33 -45.37 -11.60
C ILE A 239 49.56 -46.07 -11.01
N GLU A 240 49.78 -45.96 -9.70
CA GLU A 240 50.88 -46.65 -9.00
C GLU A 240 50.70 -48.18 -9.04
N GLU A 241 49.50 -48.69 -8.73
CA GLU A 241 49.17 -50.11 -8.85
C GLU A 241 49.40 -50.63 -10.29
N LEU A 242 48.94 -49.90 -11.30
CA LEU A 242 49.17 -50.26 -12.71
C LEU A 242 50.66 -50.28 -13.06
N ALA A 243 51.46 -49.33 -12.55
CA ALA A 243 52.91 -49.32 -12.76
C ALA A 243 53.57 -50.57 -12.17
N THR A 244 53.21 -50.96 -10.95
CA THR A 244 53.75 -52.19 -10.31
C THR A 244 53.39 -53.45 -11.08
N VAL A 245 52.15 -53.55 -11.59
CA VAL A 245 51.72 -54.69 -12.42
C VAL A 245 52.49 -54.73 -13.75
N VAL A 246 52.70 -53.58 -14.39
CA VAL A 246 53.50 -53.50 -15.62
C VAL A 246 54.95 -53.95 -15.37
N GLU A 247 55.57 -53.51 -14.28
CA GLU A 247 56.92 -53.95 -13.91
C GLU A 247 56.98 -55.46 -13.62
N SER A 248 56.02 -56.00 -12.87
CA SER A 248 55.91 -57.44 -12.59
C SER A 248 55.78 -58.25 -13.88
N ASN A 249 54.88 -57.82 -14.78
CA ASN A 249 54.68 -58.48 -16.07
C ASN A 249 55.92 -58.40 -16.95
N ASP A 250 56.69 -57.30 -16.94
CA ASP A 250 57.95 -57.19 -17.68
C ASP A 250 59.00 -58.20 -17.18
N VAL A 251 59.09 -58.39 -15.86
CA VAL A 251 59.97 -59.41 -15.26
C VAL A 251 59.53 -60.82 -15.65
N GLU A 252 58.25 -61.15 -15.54
CA GLU A 252 57.72 -62.45 -15.93
C GLU A 252 57.91 -62.73 -17.43
N MET A 253 57.68 -61.72 -18.28
CA MET A 253 57.90 -61.81 -19.71
C MET A 253 59.37 -62.05 -20.05
N LYS A 254 60.31 -61.37 -19.37
CA LYS A 254 61.75 -61.64 -19.51
C LYS A 254 62.11 -63.07 -19.08
N SER A 255 61.57 -63.54 -17.95
CA SER A 255 61.77 -64.91 -17.48
C SER A 255 61.25 -65.94 -18.50
N CYS A 256 60.04 -65.76 -19.02
CA CYS A 256 59.47 -66.63 -20.05
C CYS A 256 60.31 -66.59 -21.34
N GLN A 257 60.82 -65.42 -21.71
CA GLN A 257 61.69 -65.26 -22.88
C GLN A 257 63.01 -66.01 -22.71
N ASP A 258 63.63 -65.92 -21.52
CA ASP A 258 64.84 -66.67 -21.17
C ASP A 258 64.61 -68.19 -21.23
N GLU A 259 63.48 -68.67 -20.70
CA GLU A 259 63.07 -70.09 -20.80
C GLU A 259 62.88 -70.55 -22.25
N ILE A 260 62.22 -69.73 -23.08
CA ILE A 260 62.07 -70.01 -24.51
C ILE A 260 63.43 -70.14 -25.18
N ASP A 261 64.37 -69.25 -24.87
CA ASP A 261 65.70 -69.27 -25.50
C ASP A 261 66.56 -70.45 -25.00
N GLN A 262 66.40 -70.85 -23.73
CA GLN A 262 66.98 -72.09 -23.21
C GLN A 262 66.41 -73.32 -23.92
N LEU A 263 65.08 -73.43 -24.04
CA LEU A 263 64.42 -74.54 -24.73
C LEU A 263 64.85 -74.63 -26.21
N LYS A 264 64.98 -73.50 -26.91
CA LYS A 264 65.52 -73.45 -28.28
C LYS A 264 66.98 -73.91 -28.35
N ALA A 265 67.79 -73.65 -27.33
CA ALA A 265 69.16 -74.13 -27.28
C ALA A 265 69.19 -75.66 -27.09
N THR A 266 68.39 -76.19 -26.17
CA THR A 266 68.23 -77.63 -25.95
C THR A 266 67.70 -78.34 -27.20
N GLU A 267 66.69 -77.78 -27.88
CA GLU A 267 66.17 -78.32 -29.14
C GLU A 267 67.25 -78.39 -30.22
N ARG A 268 68.09 -77.34 -30.35
CA ARG A 268 69.22 -77.33 -31.28
C ARG A 268 70.24 -78.42 -30.95
N ASP A 269 70.55 -78.64 -29.67
CA ASP A 269 71.52 -79.66 -29.27
C ASP A 269 70.97 -81.08 -29.44
N LEU A 270 69.70 -81.33 -29.08
CA LEU A 270 69.01 -82.58 -29.37
C LEU A 270 68.91 -82.85 -30.88
N THR A 271 68.71 -81.81 -31.68
CA THR A 271 68.71 -81.93 -33.15
C THR A 271 70.08 -82.37 -33.68
N LYS A 272 71.17 -81.79 -33.17
CA LYS A 272 72.54 -82.23 -33.54
C LYS A 272 72.79 -83.67 -33.10
N GLU A 273 72.36 -84.05 -31.89
CA GLU A 273 72.52 -85.41 -31.38
C GLU A 273 71.74 -86.41 -32.23
N ARG A 274 70.49 -86.08 -32.60
CA ARG A 274 69.69 -86.86 -33.55
C ARG A 274 70.40 -86.99 -34.90
N ASP A 275 70.84 -85.89 -35.50
CA ASP A 275 71.49 -85.90 -36.81
C ASP A 275 72.81 -86.69 -36.79
N ALA A 276 73.58 -86.60 -35.70
CA ALA A 276 74.77 -87.42 -35.48
C ALA A 276 74.42 -88.91 -35.31
N GLY A 277 73.35 -89.22 -34.57
CA GLY A 277 72.79 -90.56 -34.44
C GLY A 277 72.36 -91.14 -35.78
N ASP A 278 71.67 -90.36 -36.60
CA ASP A 278 71.26 -90.74 -37.95
C ASP A 278 72.46 -90.97 -38.87
N ALA A 279 73.50 -90.13 -38.80
CA ALA A 279 74.74 -90.32 -39.54
C ALA A 279 75.46 -91.62 -39.13
N MET A 280 75.52 -91.92 -37.83
CA MET A 280 76.08 -93.18 -37.32
C MET A 280 75.26 -94.39 -37.79
N LEU A 281 73.93 -94.31 -37.74
CA LEU A 281 73.05 -95.37 -38.27
C LEU A 281 73.26 -95.58 -39.77
N GLN A 282 73.41 -94.51 -40.56
CA GLN A 282 73.74 -94.61 -41.98
C GLN A 282 75.10 -95.29 -42.20
N GLN A 283 76.11 -94.95 -41.41
CA GLN A 283 77.43 -95.58 -41.47
C GLN A 283 77.36 -97.08 -41.15
N TYR A 284 76.64 -97.48 -40.09
CA TYR A 284 76.42 -98.89 -39.77
C TYR A 284 75.65 -99.62 -40.86
N ARG A 285 74.58 -99.02 -41.42
CA ARG A 285 73.85 -99.60 -42.55
C ARG A 285 74.76 -99.82 -43.77
N ALA A 286 75.61 -98.86 -44.10
CA ALA A 286 76.57 -99.00 -45.19
C ALA A 286 77.61 -100.10 -44.92
N GLN A 287 78.08 -100.22 -43.68
CA GLN A 287 79.01 -101.27 -43.28
C GLN A 287 78.38 -102.67 -43.35
N ILE A 288 77.13 -102.82 -42.87
CA ILE A 288 76.36 -104.06 -42.99
C ILE A 288 76.13 -104.40 -44.47
N ALA A 289 75.75 -103.42 -45.30
CA ALA A 289 75.58 -103.63 -46.73
C ALA A 289 76.88 -104.14 -47.40
N LYS A 290 78.04 -103.60 -47.00
CA LYS A 290 79.35 -104.08 -47.46
C LYS A 290 79.65 -105.51 -46.99
N GLN A 291 79.34 -105.84 -45.74
CA GLN A 291 79.51 -107.21 -45.22
C GLN A 291 78.59 -108.21 -45.94
N LEU A 292 77.33 -107.83 -46.21
CA LEU A 292 76.40 -108.65 -46.99
C LEU A 292 76.90 -108.85 -48.43
N ALA A 293 77.44 -107.81 -49.07
CA ALA A 293 78.08 -107.93 -50.39
C ALA A 293 79.32 -108.84 -50.37
N GLN A 294 80.07 -108.86 -49.27
CA GLN A 294 81.22 -109.75 -49.10
C GLN A 294 80.79 -111.19 -48.83
N ASN A 295 79.74 -111.41 -48.03
CA ASN A 295 79.18 -112.73 -47.78
C ASN A 295 78.60 -113.33 -49.06
N THR A 296 77.86 -112.55 -49.87
CA THR A 296 77.37 -113.01 -51.18
C THR A 296 78.52 -113.42 -52.12
N LEU A 297 79.64 -112.68 -52.14
CA LEU A 297 80.83 -113.08 -52.89
C LEU A 297 81.45 -114.40 -52.36
N LEU A 298 81.47 -114.60 -51.04
CA LEU A 298 81.94 -115.83 -50.43
C LEU A 298 80.99 -116.99 -50.75
N ASP A 299 79.67 -116.78 -50.71
CA ASP A 299 78.65 -117.75 -51.11
C ASP A 299 78.80 -118.14 -52.58
N ASP A 300 79.01 -117.18 -53.49
CA ASP A 300 79.30 -117.44 -54.91
C ASP A 300 80.58 -118.28 -55.07
N ARG A 301 81.59 -118.03 -54.23
CA ARG A 301 82.85 -118.79 -54.24
C ARG A 301 82.68 -120.19 -53.65
N ILE A 302 81.86 -120.35 -52.62
CA ILE A 302 81.46 -121.66 -52.09
C ILE A 302 80.73 -122.43 -53.18
N ALA A 303 79.71 -121.83 -53.83
CA ALA A 303 78.98 -122.46 -54.92
C ALA A 303 79.89 -122.85 -56.10
N SER A 304 80.88 -122.01 -56.43
CA SER A 304 81.90 -122.32 -57.44
C SER A 304 82.81 -123.47 -57.03
N LEU A 305 83.24 -123.51 -55.75
CA LEU A 305 84.04 -124.60 -55.20
C LEU A 305 83.24 -125.90 -55.11
N GLU A 306 81.97 -125.85 -54.71
CA GLU A 306 81.06 -126.99 -54.70
C GLU A 306 80.83 -127.51 -56.13
N ALA A 307 80.66 -126.63 -57.12
CA ALA A 307 80.57 -127.03 -58.52
C ALA A 307 81.88 -127.65 -59.04
N ALA A 308 83.04 -127.12 -58.62
CA ALA A 308 84.34 -127.68 -58.94
C ALA A 308 84.57 -129.03 -58.25
N GLN A 309 84.15 -129.17 -57.00
CA GLN A 309 84.16 -130.43 -56.25
C GLN A 309 83.25 -131.45 -56.93
N ALA A 310 82.02 -131.10 -57.29
CA ALA A 310 81.12 -131.99 -58.03
C ALA A 310 81.72 -132.41 -59.39
N ARG A 311 82.42 -131.52 -60.09
CA ARG A 311 83.19 -131.84 -61.30
C ARG A 311 84.35 -132.79 -61.04
N LEU A 312 85.10 -132.58 -59.97
CA LEU A 312 86.21 -133.44 -59.58
C LEU A 312 85.70 -134.82 -59.13
N GLU A 313 84.62 -134.88 -58.37
CA GLU A 313 83.95 -136.11 -57.98
C GLU A 313 83.41 -136.85 -59.21
N ALA A 314 82.81 -136.15 -60.17
CA ALA A 314 82.39 -136.74 -61.45
C ALA A 314 83.59 -137.21 -62.29
N SER A 315 84.69 -136.46 -62.31
CA SER A 315 85.94 -136.83 -62.99
C SER A 315 86.58 -138.04 -62.34
N ILE A 316 86.66 -138.10 -61.01
CA ILE A 316 87.18 -139.22 -60.24
C ILE A 316 86.29 -140.43 -60.45
N ALA A 317 84.96 -140.28 -60.37
CA ALA A 317 84.01 -141.35 -60.67
C ALA A 317 84.19 -141.86 -62.11
N SER A 318 84.39 -140.98 -63.09
CA SER A 318 84.68 -141.39 -64.47
C SER A 318 86.03 -142.11 -64.59
N CYS A 319 87.10 -141.61 -63.97
CA CYS A 319 88.43 -142.24 -63.96
C CYS A 319 88.43 -143.58 -63.23
N TRP A 320 87.65 -143.71 -62.15
CA TRP A 320 87.44 -144.97 -61.45
C TRP A 320 86.64 -145.95 -62.31
N VAL A 321 85.60 -145.50 -63.02
CA VAL A 321 84.84 -146.33 -63.96
C VAL A 321 85.73 -146.77 -65.13
N HIS A 322 86.56 -145.89 -65.70
CA HIS A 322 87.50 -146.23 -66.77
C HIS A 322 88.63 -147.17 -66.29
N ALA A 323 89.17 -146.97 -65.09
CA ALA A 323 90.17 -147.86 -64.51
C ALA A 323 89.57 -149.22 -64.10
N PHE A 324 88.34 -149.25 -63.57
CA PHE A 324 87.63 -150.47 -63.20
C PHE A 324 87.20 -151.27 -64.45
N TRP A 325 86.76 -150.61 -65.52
CA TRP A 325 86.44 -151.29 -66.80
C TRP A 325 87.71 -151.73 -67.57
N GLY A 326 88.81 -150.97 -67.46
CA GLY A 326 90.12 -151.39 -67.97
C GLY A 326 90.75 -152.55 -67.17
N TRP A 327 90.44 -152.66 -65.88
CA TRP A 327 90.94 -153.73 -65.01
C TRP A 327 90.10 -155.01 -65.06
N THR A 328 88.77 -154.90 -65.21
CA THR A 328 87.85 -156.06 -65.27
C THR A 328 87.87 -156.81 -66.61
N SER A 329 88.38 -156.20 -67.69
CA SER A 329 88.50 -156.85 -69.01
C SER A 329 89.65 -157.87 -69.13
N ARG A 330 90.50 -158.03 -68.11
CA ARG A 330 91.64 -158.98 -68.12
C ARG A 330 91.51 -160.19 -67.19
N PHE A 331 90.50 -160.27 -66.32
CA PHE A 331 90.32 -161.39 -65.41
C PHE A 331 88.96 -162.09 -65.54
N LYS A 332 88.97 -163.04 -66.49
CA LYS A 332 88.34 -164.36 -66.46
C LYS A 332 86.81 -164.47 -66.56
N GLY A 333 86.40 -165.23 -67.59
CA GLY A 333 85.23 -166.07 -67.50
C GLY A 333 85.31 -167.07 -66.33
N ARG A 334 84.12 -167.37 -65.81
CA ARG A 334 83.65 -168.44 -64.90
C ARG A 334 83.01 -167.94 -63.60
N ARG A 335 81.70 -168.22 -63.57
CA ARG A 335 80.78 -168.57 -62.47
C ARG A 335 79.96 -167.47 -61.80
N ASN A 336 78.66 -167.54 -62.14
CA ASN A 336 77.49 -167.78 -61.28
C ASN A 336 77.34 -167.02 -59.95
N GLY A 337 76.16 -166.41 -59.78
CA GLY A 337 75.37 -166.59 -58.56
C GLY A 337 74.80 -165.33 -57.90
N SER A 338 73.50 -165.12 -58.08
CA SER A 338 72.45 -164.89 -57.03
C SER A 338 72.63 -163.93 -55.84
N GLY A 339 71.53 -163.19 -55.55
CA GLY A 339 71.12 -162.66 -54.22
C GLY A 339 71.42 -161.18 -54.03
N HIS A 340 70.50 -160.22 -53.88
CA HIS A 340 69.28 -160.03 -53.04
C HIS A 340 69.57 -159.74 -51.55
N LEU A 341 68.90 -158.66 -51.06
CA LEU A 341 68.78 -158.10 -49.68
C LEU A 341 69.99 -157.25 -49.21
N GLY A 342 69.85 -156.11 -48.53
CA GLY A 342 68.74 -155.48 -47.81
C GLY A 342 69.28 -154.86 -46.50
N GLY A 343 68.68 -153.75 -46.03
CA GLY A 343 68.90 -153.14 -44.70
C GLY A 343 69.41 -151.69 -44.77
N LYS A 344 68.71 -150.65 -44.29
CA LYS A 344 68.44 -150.25 -42.87
C LYS A 344 69.76 -150.15 -42.08
N THR A 345 70.06 -149.09 -41.34
CA THR A 345 69.31 -148.46 -40.22
C THR A 345 70.11 -147.22 -39.75
N GLU A 346 69.44 -146.21 -39.16
CA GLU A 346 69.76 -145.50 -37.89
C GLU A 346 71.22 -145.05 -37.58
N GLU A 347 71.58 -143.98 -36.88
CA GLU A 347 70.98 -143.17 -35.82
C GLU A 347 72.03 -142.09 -35.39
N ILE A 348 71.57 -141.09 -34.63
CA ILE A 348 72.21 -140.49 -33.43
C ILE A 348 73.25 -139.33 -33.49
N ALA A 349 72.94 -138.37 -32.58
CA ALA A 349 73.73 -137.46 -31.74
C ALA A 349 74.28 -136.14 -32.32
N LEU A 350 73.88 -134.97 -31.81
CA LEU A 350 74.16 -134.32 -30.49
C LEU A 350 75.63 -133.90 -30.28
N LYS A 351 75.88 -132.57 -30.22
CA LYS A 351 76.43 -131.85 -29.04
C LYS A 351 76.73 -130.35 -29.30
N THR A 352 76.11 -129.49 -28.48
CA THR A 352 76.64 -128.36 -27.67
C THR A 352 77.93 -127.62 -28.10
N TYR A 353 77.93 -126.27 -28.05
CA TYR A 353 78.55 -125.44 -26.98
C TYR A 353 78.30 -123.92 -27.18
N ALA A 354 78.03 -123.23 -26.05
CA ALA A 354 78.09 -121.78 -25.73
C ALA A 354 77.28 -120.76 -26.54
#